data_AF-A0A7C4HKJ9-F1
#
_entry.id   AF-A0A7C4HKJ9-F1
#
_cell.length_a   1.000
_cell.length_b   1.000
_cell.length_c   1.000
_cell.angle_alpha   90.00
_cell.angle_beta   90.00
_cell.angle_gamma   90.00
#
_symmetry.space_group_name_H-M   'P 1'
#
loop_
_entity.id
_entity.type
_entity.pdbx_description
1 polymer ?
#
loop_
_entity_poly.entity_id
_entity_poly.type
_entity_poly.pdbx_seq_one_letter_code
_entity_poly.pdbx_strand_id
1 'polypeptide(L)'
;MVTLFYFFLSDWRPGLKFSRRHAGEIVLLSFKLLLTNLLNYVNMNADFQIVGKLLGQTQLGLYRFAYNLAQWPIMNVTSLINNLSLPYFAGLRDQPEYLRTQYLKMTRISSITVFPIFIGAAMVAPSALPLVFGPQWAPSIIPFQLICLFGLLRSVGSPGGSLFLSHGRAGTVLLFNFFQAPILIAGLLYGVNWGINGIALLSLAVLGAGSFVFIHLALRAFNIGRLAMIQAVEPALVSVSAMATLVYLIRLIIPSSSWISLASQVLIGGVVYVLIMRLHQNAWTEYLELGRGAVKGLMRKDTI
;
A
#
# COMPACT_ATOMS: atom_id res chain seq x y z
N MET A 1 7.63 -25.46 15.50
CA MET A 1 6.75 -26.15 16.48
C MET A 1 5.40 -26.53 15.90
N VAL A 2 4.61 -25.61 15.36
CA VAL A 2 3.23 -25.90 14.86
C VAL A 2 3.18 -27.00 13.78
N THR A 3 4.13 -26.99 12.84
CA THR A 3 4.22 -27.99 11.77
C THR A 3 4.52 -29.40 12.29
N LEU A 4 5.33 -29.51 13.36
CA LEU A 4 5.62 -30.80 14.01
C LEU A 4 4.38 -31.29 14.77
N PHE A 5 3.67 -30.38 15.45
CA PHE A 5 2.44 -30.70 16.18
C PHE A 5 1.35 -31.26 15.26
N TYR A 6 1.15 -30.63 14.08
CA TYR A 6 0.24 -31.15 13.06
C TYR A 6 0.68 -32.49 12.48
N PHE A 7 1.98 -32.71 12.33
CA PHE A 7 2.53 -33.96 11.80
C PHE A 7 2.28 -35.15 12.74
N PHE A 8 2.27 -34.92 14.06
CA PHE A 8 1.97 -35.97 15.05
C PHE A 8 0.47 -36.22 15.23
N LEU A 9 -0.39 -35.22 14.97
CA LEU A 9 -1.84 -35.34 15.10
C LEU A 9 -2.54 -35.79 13.82
N SER A 10 -1.93 -35.62 12.65
CA SER A 10 -2.50 -36.07 11.38
C SER A 10 -2.14 -37.53 11.11
N ASP A 11 -3.12 -38.34 10.72
CA ASP A 11 -2.89 -39.71 10.21
C ASP A 11 -2.12 -39.76 8.89
N TRP A 12 -1.91 -38.60 8.26
CA TRP A 12 -1.14 -38.49 7.03
C TRP A 12 0.35 -38.73 7.31
N ARG A 13 0.89 -39.81 6.75
CA ARG A 13 2.34 -40.06 6.71
C ARG A 13 2.86 -39.89 5.30
N PRO A 14 3.97 -39.17 5.08
CA PRO A 14 4.57 -39.02 3.76
C PRO A 14 4.99 -40.39 3.23
N GLY A 15 4.24 -40.91 2.26
CA GLY A 15 4.57 -42.13 1.54
C GLY A 15 5.38 -41.83 0.28
N LEU A 16 6.27 -42.73 -0.12
CA LEU A 16 7.04 -42.64 -1.38
C LEU A 16 6.17 -43.00 -2.61
N LYS A 17 4.96 -42.43 -2.72
CA LYS A 17 4.07 -42.63 -3.88
C LYS A 17 4.23 -41.46 -4.84
N PHE A 18 5.09 -41.63 -5.85
CA PHE A 18 5.35 -40.62 -6.86
C PHE A 18 4.34 -40.71 -8.01
N SER A 19 3.51 -39.67 -8.18
CA SER A 19 2.62 -39.56 -9.33
C SER A 19 3.16 -38.54 -10.32
N ARG A 20 3.59 -38.98 -11.51
CA ARG A 20 4.07 -38.09 -12.58
C ARG A 20 3.06 -37.01 -12.97
N ARG A 21 1.77 -37.34 -12.94
CA ARG A 21 0.68 -36.39 -13.23
C ARG A 21 0.62 -35.27 -12.19
N HIS A 22 0.52 -35.62 -10.91
CA HIS A 22 0.46 -34.64 -9.82
C HIS A 22 1.77 -33.84 -9.71
N ALA A 23 2.92 -34.49 -9.95
CA ALA A 23 4.21 -33.79 -10.02
C ALA A 23 4.21 -32.75 -11.15
N GLY A 24 3.71 -33.08 -12.34
CA GLY A 24 3.58 -32.14 -13.45
C GLY A 24 2.65 -30.96 -13.13
N GLU A 25 1.50 -31.22 -12.51
CA GLU A 25 0.56 -30.18 -12.06
C GLU A 25 1.18 -29.25 -11.01
N ILE A 26 1.88 -29.80 -10.01
CA ILE A 26 2.58 -29.04 -8.96
C ILE A 26 3.74 -28.23 -9.55
N VAL A 27 4.53 -28.81 -10.47
CA VAL A 27 5.65 -28.12 -11.12
C VAL A 27 5.15 -26.96 -11.97
N LEU A 28 4.08 -27.15 -12.76
CA LEU A 28 3.49 -26.09 -13.55
C LEU A 28 2.94 -24.95 -12.68
N LEU A 29 2.25 -25.29 -11.57
CA LEU A 29 1.77 -24.30 -10.60
C LEU A 29 2.95 -23.53 -9.96
N SER A 30 3.96 -24.27 -9.49
CA SER A 30 5.15 -23.70 -8.85
C SER A 30 5.91 -22.79 -9.80
N PHE A 31 6.06 -23.18 -11.07
CA PHE A 31 6.70 -22.36 -12.09
C PHE A 31 5.94 -21.05 -12.35
N LYS A 32 4.59 -21.09 -12.44
CA LYS A 32 3.76 -19.89 -12.56
C LYS A 32 3.89 -18.96 -11.36
N LEU A 33 3.94 -19.52 -10.14
CA LEU A 33 4.13 -18.75 -8.91
C LEU A 33 5.54 -18.14 -8.84
N LEU A 34 6.57 -18.90 -9.19
CA LEU A 34 7.96 -18.41 -9.27
C LEU A 34 8.06 -17.24 -10.24
N LEU A 35 7.49 -17.35 -11.45
CA LEU A 35 7.52 -16.28 -12.44
C LEU A 35 6.76 -15.03 -11.96
N THR A 36 5.60 -15.22 -11.33
CA THR A 36 4.82 -14.11 -10.75
C THR A 36 5.60 -13.40 -9.65
N ASN A 37 6.24 -14.16 -8.75
CA ASN A 37 7.03 -13.60 -7.65
C ASN A 37 8.31 -12.92 -8.15
N LEU A 38 8.96 -13.46 -9.18
CA LEU A 38 10.13 -12.83 -9.80
C LEU A 38 9.75 -11.50 -10.46
N LEU A 39 8.66 -11.45 -11.21
CA LEU A 39 8.15 -10.21 -11.81
C LEU A 39 7.76 -9.18 -10.74
N ASN A 40 7.13 -9.61 -9.65
CA ASN A 40 6.85 -8.74 -8.51
C ASN A 40 8.13 -8.22 -7.87
N TYR A 41 9.14 -9.08 -7.69
CA TYR A 41 10.43 -8.69 -7.12
C TYR A 41 11.11 -7.63 -7.98
N VAL A 42 11.10 -7.81 -9.31
CA VAL A 42 11.62 -6.81 -10.26
C VAL A 42 10.86 -5.49 -10.12
N ASN A 43 9.52 -5.50 -10.14
CA ASN A 43 8.72 -4.29 -9.97
C ASN A 43 8.99 -3.57 -8.64
N MET A 44 9.25 -4.32 -7.56
CA MET A 44 9.46 -3.75 -6.23
C MET A 44 10.90 -3.31 -5.94
N ASN A 45 11.89 -3.77 -6.70
CA ASN A 45 13.31 -3.54 -6.39
C ASN A 45 14.13 -2.99 -7.57
N ALA A 46 13.53 -2.84 -8.77
CA ALA A 46 14.24 -2.33 -9.94
C ALA A 46 14.83 -0.93 -9.70
N ASP A 47 14.11 -0.08 -8.98
CA ASP A 47 14.57 1.25 -8.58
C ASP A 47 15.87 1.19 -7.78
N PHE A 48 15.98 0.35 -6.75
CA PHE A 48 17.21 0.20 -5.97
C PHE A 48 18.39 -0.29 -6.80
N GLN A 49 18.16 -1.23 -7.71
CA GLN A 49 19.21 -1.76 -8.57
C GLN A 49 19.71 -0.70 -9.54
N ILE A 50 18.80 0.08 -10.12
CA ILE A 50 19.11 1.17 -11.05
C ILE A 50 19.85 2.31 -10.33
N VAL A 51 19.34 2.76 -9.18
CA VAL A 51 20.00 3.80 -8.36
C VAL A 51 21.41 3.34 -7.97
N GLY A 52 21.55 2.11 -7.45
CA GLY A 52 22.83 1.59 -6.99
C GLY A 52 23.87 1.48 -8.09
N LYS A 53 23.47 1.01 -9.28
CA LYS A 53 24.39 0.81 -10.41
C LYS A 53 24.73 2.10 -11.15
N LEU A 54 23.77 3.01 -11.34
CA LEU A 54 23.93 4.18 -12.22
C LEU A 54 24.17 5.49 -11.47
N LEU A 55 23.71 5.62 -10.23
CA LEU A 55 23.86 6.85 -9.41
C LEU A 55 24.83 6.67 -8.23
N GLY A 56 25.30 5.45 -7.98
CA GLY A 56 26.27 5.13 -6.93
C GLY A 56 25.66 4.91 -5.54
N GLN A 57 26.50 4.48 -4.59
CA GLN A 57 26.07 4.00 -3.28
C GLN A 57 25.50 5.11 -2.38
N THR A 58 26.03 6.34 -2.47
CA THR A 58 25.51 7.49 -1.70
C THR A 58 24.06 7.79 -2.05
N GLN A 59 23.75 7.85 -3.34
CA GLN A 59 22.39 8.09 -3.84
C GLN A 59 21.46 6.93 -3.50
N LEU A 60 21.96 5.68 -3.54
CA LEU A 60 21.21 4.52 -3.10
C LEU A 60 20.85 4.59 -1.61
N GLY A 61 21.78 5.02 -0.76
CA GLY A 61 21.53 5.23 0.67
C GLY A 61 20.41 6.25 0.92
N LEU A 62 20.48 7.40 0.26
CA LEU A 62 19.47 8.46 0.35
C LEU A 62 18.09 7.99 -0.13
N TYR A 63 18.03 7.28 -1.25
CA TYR A 63 16.78 6.77 -1.80
C TYR A 63 16.19 5.64 -0.94
N ARG A 64 17.02 4.69 -0.47
CA ARG A 64 16.58 3.63 0.46
C ARG A 64 16.07 4.19 1.78
N PHE A 65 16.69 5.24 2.30
CA PHE A 65 16.22 5.92 3.51
C PHE A 65 14.81 6.49 3.32
N ALA A 66 14.58 7.24 2.24
CA ALA A 66 13.25 7.72 1.89
C ALA A 66 12.25 6.58 1.76
N TYR A 67 12.59 5.53 1.03
CA TYR A 67 11.71 4.39 0.83
C TYR A 67 11.37 3.68 2.15
N ASN A 68 12.38 3.36 2.96
CA ASN A 68 12.18 2.66 4.23
C ASN A 68 11.28 3.47 5.16
N LEU A 69 11.51 4.78 5.29
CA LEU A 69 10.67 5.65 6.10
C LEU A 69 9.21 5.63 5.63
N ALA A 70 8.97 5.58 4.31
CA ALA A 70 7.63 5.52 3.74
C ALA A 70 6.98 4.12 3.81
N GLN A 71 7.75 3.05 3.92
CA GLN A 71 7.22 1.68 4.04
C GLN A 71 6.66 1.36 5.42
N TRP A 72 7.16 2.00 6.48
CA TRP A 72 6.72 1.73 7.85
C TRP A 72 5.18 1.80 8.02
N PRO A 73 4.49 2.84 7.53
CA PRO A 73 3.02 2.88 7.50
C PRO A 73 2.37 1.75 6.70
N ILE A 74 2.93 1.41 5.53
CA ILE A 74 2.38 0.41 4.60
C ILE A 74 2.38 -0.97 5.25
N MET A 75 3.51 -1.36 5.84
CA MET A 75 3.69 -2.70 6.37
C MET A 75 2.72 -2.98 7.52
N ASN A 76 2.44 -1.96 8.34
CA ASN A 76 1.53 -2.09 9.48
C ASN A 76 0.06 -2.06 9.05
N VAL A 77 -0.36 -1.13 8.19
CA VAL A 77 -1.79 -0.98 7.86
C VAL A 77 -2.22 -1.88 6.72
N THR A 78 -1.49 -1.86 5.61
CA THR A 78 -1.91 -2.50 4.35
C THR A 78 -1.79 -4.02 4.40
N SER A 79 -0.77 -4.55 5.09
CA SER A 79 -0.57 -6.00 5.23
C SER A 79 -1.70 -6.64 6.06
N LEU A 80 -2.13 -5.96 7.12
CA LEU A 80 -3.26 -6.38 7.96
C LEU A 80 -4.55 -6.49 7.13
N ILE A 81 -4.83 -5.49 6.30
CA ILE A 81 -5.99 -5.49 5.40
C ILE A 81 -5.87 -6.64 4.40
N ASN A 82 -4.75 -6.74 3.67
CA ASN A 82 -4.59 -7.73 2.59
C ASN A 82 -4.70 -9.18 3.06
N ASN A 83 -4.09 -9.51 4.21
CA ASN A 83 -4.11 -10.87 4.76
C ASN A 83 -5.51 -11.33 5.16
N LEU A 84 -6.39 -10.40 5.54
CA LEU A 84 -7.79 -10.68 5.88
C LEU A 84 -8.69 -10.63 4.65
N SER A 85 -8.40 -9.75 3.69
CA SER A 85 -9.22 -9.54 2.49
C SER A 85 -9.30 -10.77 1.59
N LEU A 86 -8.20 -11.50 1.40
CA LEU A 86 -8.19 -12.65 0.48
C LEU A 86 -9.16 -13.77 0.90
N PRO A 87 -9.06 -14.36 2.12
CA PRO A 87 -10.01 -15.39 2.55
C PRO A 87 -11.43 -14.84 2.69
N TYR A 88 -11.57 -13.57 3.08
CA TYR A 88 -12.88 -12.93 3.18
C TYR A 88 -13.58 -12.83 1.83
N PHE A 89 -12.93 -12.30 0.80
CA PHE A 89 -13.51 -12.23 -0.54
C PHE A 89 -13.74 -13.60 -1.17
N ALA A 90 -12.90 -14.60 -0.85
CA ALA A 90 -13.11 -15.96 -1.34
C ALA A 90 -14.42 -16.58 -0.80
N GLY A 91 -14.82 -16.25 0.43
CA GLY A 91 -16.10 -16.67 1.01
C GLY A 91 -17.33 -15.96 0.45
N LEU A 92 -17.15 -14.88 -0.31
CA LEU A 92 -18.24 -14.06 -0.87
C LEU A 92 -18.46 -14.26 -2.38
N ARG A 93 -17.85 -15.30 -2.97
CA ARG A 93 -17.92 -15.57 -4.42
C ARG A 93 -19.35 -15.67 -4.94
N ASP A 94 -20.24 -16.29 -4.18
CA ASP A 94 -21.63 -16.53 -4.58
C ASP A 94 -22.57 -15.38 -4.22
N GLN A 95 -22.05 -14.26 -3.71
CA GLN A 95 -22.83 -13.10 -3.25
C GLN A 95 -22.29 -11.80 -3.86
N PRO A 96 -22.46 -11.59 -5.19
CA PRO A 96 -21.78 -10.52 -5.91
C PRO A 96 -22.15 -9.11 -5.41
N GLU A 97 -23.40 -8.88 -4.98
CA GLU A 97 -23.80 -7.57 -4.45
C GLU A 97 -23.15 -7.26 -3.10
N TYR A 98 -23.12 -8.26 -2.22
CA TYR A 98 -22.46 -8.13 -0.93
C TYR A 98 -20.96 -7.96 -1.09
N LEU A 99 -20.32 -8.71 -2.00
CA LEU A 99 -18.91 -8.56 -2.35
C LEU A 99 -18.56 -7.12 -2.75
N ARG A 100 -19.35 -6.48 -3.62
CA ARG A 100 -19.12 -5.08 -4.04
C ARG A 100 -19.16 -4.12 -2.85
N THR A 101 -20.16 -4.28 -1.99
CA THR A 101 -20.34 -3.46 -0.78
C THR A 101 -19.14 -3.61 0.15
N GLN A 102 -18.69 -4.85 0.37
CA GLN A 102 -17.54 -5.17 1.21
C GLN A 102 -16.22 -4.64 0.63
N TYR A 103 -16.03 -4.74 -0.69
CA TYR A 103 -14.88 -4.17 -1.37
C TYR A 103 -14.80 -2.65 -1.17
N LEU A 104 -15.91 -1.93 -1.35
CA LEU A 104 -15.97 -0.48 -1.15
C LEU A 104 -15.72 -0.10 0.32
N LYS A 105 -16.26 -0.86 1.27
CA LYS A 105 -15.99 -0.69 2.71
C LYS A 105 -14.50 -0.85 3.03
N MET A 106 -13.85 -1.90 2.51
CA MET A 106 -12.42 -2.13 2.72
C MET A 106 -11.56 -1.02 2.09
N THR A 107 -11.89 -0.58 0.89
CA THR A 107 -11.23 0.56 0.24
C THR A 107 -11.36 1.83 1.06
N ARG A 108 -12.59 2.14 1.53
CA ARG A 108 -12.85 3.31 2.39
C ARG A 108 -12.01 3.28 3.66
N ILE A 109 -12.03 2.16 4.39
CA ILE A 109 -11.27 1.99 5.64
C ILE A 109 -9.75 2.10 5.39
N SER A 110 -9.26 1.51 4.30
CA SER A 110 -7.87 1.64 3.86
C SER A 110 -7.51 3.11 3.64
N SER A 111 -8.30 3.84 2.84
CA SER A 111 -8.05 5.26 2.54
C SER A 111 -8.08 6.15 3.78
N ILE A 112 -9.07 5.98 4.66
CA ILE A 112 -9.17 6.75 5.93
C ILE A 112 -7.95 6.50 6.81
N THR A 113 -7.42 5.29 6.84
CA THR A 113 -6.25 4.99 7.68
C THR A 113 -4.96 5.49 7.04
N VAL A 114 -4.78 5.22 5.74
CA VAL A 114 -3.50 5.35 5.06
C VAL A 114 -3.24 6.77 4.56
N PHE A 115 -4.27 7.48 4.11
CA PHE A 115 -4.11 8.82 3.55
C PHE A 115 -3.56 9.87 4.53
N PRO A 116 -4.09 10.03 5.76
CA PRO A 116 -3.57 11.02 6.70
C PRO A 116 -2.13 10.74 7.09
N ILE A 117 -1.73 9.46 7.20
CA ILE A 117 -0.36 9.09 7.56
C ILE A 117 0.60 9.54 6.45
N PHE A 118 0.28 9.24 5.20
CA PHE A 118 1.15 9.57 4.07
C PHE A 118 1.22 11.05 3.75
N ILE A 119 0.07 11.73 3.67
CA ILE A 119 0.06 13.17 3.41
C ILE A 119 0.59 13.94 4.61
N GLY A 120 0.30 13.52 5.85
CA GLY A 120 0.90 14.13 7.03
C GLY A 120 2.42 13.97 7.05
N ALA A 121 2.94 12.80 6.71
CA ALA A 121 4.37 12.54 6.62
C ALA A 121 5.03 13.35 5.49
N ALA A 122 4.49 13.32 4.26
CA ALA A 122 4.98 14.13 3.13
C ALA A 122 4.90 15.63 3.42
N MET A 123 3.81 16.02 4.09
CA MET A 123 3.62 17.18 4.95
C MET A 123 4.91 17.55 5.63
N VAL A 124 5.16 16.92 6.77
CA VAL A 124 6.20 17.31 7.71
C VAL A 124 7.63 17.09 7.20
N ALA A 125 7.84 16.32 6.13
CA ALA A 125 9.16 15.89 5.66
C ALA A 125 10.24 16.99 5.52
N PRO A 126 9.97 18.17 4.94
CA PRO A 126 10.97 19.24 4.83
C PRO A 126 11.54 19.71 6.18
N SER A 127 10.73 19.67 7.23
CA SER A 127 11.17 19.98 8.60
C SER A 127 11.68 18.75 9.32
N ALA A 128 10.93 17.64 9.25
CA ALA A 128 11.17 16.44 10.01
C ALA A 128 12.48 15.74 9.63
N LEU A 129 12.80 15.62 8.33
CA LEU A 129 14.00 14.89 7.90
C LEU A 129 15.29 15.56 8.41
N PRO A 130 15.52 16.86 8.14
CA PRO A 130 16.72 17.55 8.62
C PRO A 130 16.80 17.65 10.15
N LEU A 131 15.67 17.87 10.84
CA LEU A 131 15.65 18.06 12.30
C LEU A 131 15.84 16.76 13.08
N VAL A 132 15.20 15.67 12.64
CA VAL A 132 15.21 14.39 13.38
C VAL A 132 16.42 13.54 12.99
N PHE A 133 16.78 13.50 11.70
CA PHE A 133 17.80 12.58 11.19
C PHE A 133 19.11 13.30 10.82
N GLY A 134 19.07 14.63 10.68
CA GLY A 134 20.20 15.47 10.32
C GLY A 134 20.15 16.00 8.88
N PRO A 135 20.87 17.10 8.58
CA PRO A 135 20.81 17.81 7.30
C PRO A 135 21.28 16.97 6.11
N GLN A 136 22.09 15.93 6.32
CA GLN A 136 22.56 15.02 5.28
C GLN A 136 21.43 14.25 4.59
N TRP A 137 20.26 14.14 5.23
CA TRP A 137 19.08 13.48 4.67
C TRP A 137 18.14 14.43 3.93
N ALA A 138 18.45 15.73 3.86
CA ALA A 138 17.65 16.69 3.10
C ALA A 138 17.43 16.30 1.62
N PRO A 139 18.41 15.70 0.89
CA PRO A 139 18.18 15.22 -0.47
C PRO A 139 17.09 14.14 -0.59
N SER A 140 16.77 13.44 0.50
CA SER A 140 15.73 12.41 0.56
C SER A 140 14.31 12.98 0.72
N ILE A 141 14.13 14.29 0.90
CA ILE A 141 12.82 14.92 1.09
C ILE A 141 11.90 14.70 -0.12
N ILE A 142 12.36 15.06 -1.32
CA ILE A 142 11.54 14.94 -2.54
C ILE A 142 11.22 13.46 -2.85
N PRO A 143 12.20 12.53 -2.85
CA PRO A 143 11.91 11.10 -3.04
C PRO A 143 10.92 10.58 -2.01
N PHE A 144 11.06 10.96 -0.74
CA PHE A 144 10.13 10.57 0.31
C PHE A 144 8.71 11.04 0.04
N GLN A 145 8.52 12.33 -0.30
CA GLN A 145 7.21 12.88 -0.63
C GLN A 145 6.56 12.15 -1.82
N LEU A 146 7.32 11.89 -2.88
CA LEU A 146 6.82 11.19 -4.07
C LEU A 146 6.45 9.72 -3.76
N ILE A 147 7.24 9.03 -2.94
CA ILE A 147 6.93 7.66 -2.49
C ILE A 147 5.68 7.66 -1.58
N CYS A 148 5.49 8.67 -0.73
CA CYS A 148 4.28 8.81 0.06
C CYS A 148 3.03 8.94 -0.82
N LEU A 149 3.09 9.75 -1.89
CA LEU A 149 2.00 9.88 -2.86
C LEU A 149 1.70 8.56 -3.56
N PHE A 150 2.73 7.79 -3.92
CA PHE A 150 2.55 6.45 -4.47
C PHE A 150 1.84 5.51 -3.46
N GLY A 151 2.20 5.61 -2.18
CA GLY A 151 1.56 4.87 -1.09
C GLY A 151 0.04 5.07 -1.03
N LEU A 152 -0.43 6.29 -1.28
CA LEU A 152 -1.86 6.61 -1.36
C LEU A 152 -2.55 5.80 -2.46
N LEU A 153 -2.03 5.89 -3.69
CA LEU A 153 -2.60 5.21 -4.86
C LEU A 153 -2.60 3.70 -4.67
N ARG A 154 -1.50 3.16 -4.12
CA ARG A 154 -1.37 1.73 -3.82
C ARG A 154 -2.40 1.27 -2.81
N SER A 155 -2.69 2.05 -1.76
CA SER A 155 -3.64 1.67 -0.72
C SER A 155 -5.09 1.52 -1.23
N VAL A 156 -5.44 2.27 -2.27
CA VAL A 156 -6.74 2.20 -2.96
C VAL A 156 -6.79 1.00 -3.91
N GLY A 157 -5.69 0.72 -4.62
CA GLY A 157 -5.61 -0.40 -5.56
C GLY A 157 -5.43 -1.77 -4.89
N SER A 158 -4.86 -1.81 -3.69
CA SER A 158 -4.47 -3.04 -2.97
C SER A 158 -5.62 -4.05 -2.79
N PRO A 159 -6.82 -3.66 -2.32
CA PRO A 159 -7.95 -4.59 -2.22
C PRO A 159 -8.33 -5.24 -3.55
N GLY A 160 -8.09 -4.55 -4.68
CA GLY A 160 -8.35 -5.08 -6.02
C GLY A 160 -7.51 -6.30 -6.35
N GLY A 161 -6.26 -6.34 -5.86
CA GLY A 161 -5.36 -7.49 -6.05
C GLY A 161 -5.90 -8.73 -5.35
N SER A 162 -6.29 -8.58 -4.08
CA SER A 162 -6.94 -9.64 -3.31
C SER A 162 -8.26 -10.08 -3.92
N LEU A 163 -9.02 -9.15 -4.53
CA LEU A 163 -10.27 -9.45 -5.22
C LEU A 163 -10.06 -10.32 -6.46
N PHE A 164 -9.09 -10.00 -7.31
CA PHE A 164 -8.75 -10.85 -8.47
C PHE A 164 -8.22 -12.22 -8.04
N LEU A 165 -7.31 -12.26 -7.06
CA LEU A 165 -6.72 -13.52 -6.57
C LEU A 165 -7.76 -14.43 -5.93
N SER A 166 -8.63 -13.89 -5.08
CA SER A 166 -9.70 -14.64 -4.41
C SER A 166 -10.72 -15.24 -5.39
N HIS A 167 -10.81 -14.74 -6.63
CA HIS A 167 -11.70 -15.25 -7.68
C HIS A 167 -10.96 -16.07 -8.76
N GLY A 168 -9.74 -16.53 -8.48
CA GLY A 168 -8.96 -17.35 -9.42
C GLY A 168 -8.45 -16.59 -10.65
N ARG A 169 -8.56 -15.26 -10.68
CA ARG A 169 -8.13 -14.40 -11.80
C ARG A 169 -6.66 -13.96 -11.66
N ALA A 170 -5.80 -14.86 -11.19
CA ALA A 170 -4.36 -14.60 -11.03
C ALA A 170 -3.68 -14.24 -12.36
N GLY A 171 -4.19 -14.76 -13.49
CA GLY A 171 -3.70 -14.41 -14.83
C GLY A 171 -3.83 -12.91 -15.15
N THR A 172 -4.89 -12.23 -14.68
CA THR A 172 -5.06 -10.78 -14.86
C THR A 172 -3.98 -9.99 -14.11
N VAL A 173 -3.67 -10.40 -12.88
CA VAL A 173 -2.62 -9.78 -12.07
C VAL A 173 -1.25 -10.01 -12.71
N LEU A 174 -0.98 -11.24 -13.18
CA LEU A 174 0.27 -11.58 -13.86
C LEU A 174 0.47 -10.75 -15.14
N LEU A 175 -0.53 -10.69 -16.00
CA LEU A 175 -0.47 -9.90 -17.24
C LEU A 175 -0.24 -8.42 -16.94
N PHE A 176 -0.96 -7.87 -15.96
CA PHE A 176 -0.78 -6.48 -15.55
C PHE A 176 0.68 -6.20 -15.11
N ASN A 177 1.25 -7.04 -14.24
CA ASN A 177 2.63 -6.87 -13.78
C ASN A 177 3.65 -7.09 -14.91
N PHE A 178 3.38 -8.01 -15.83
CA PHE A 178 4.22 -8.28 -16.99
C PHE A 178 4.32 -7.07 -17.92
N PHE A 179 3.22 -6.35 -18.17
CA PHE A 179 3.24 -5.12 -18.97
C PHE A 179 3.75 -3.90 -18.20
N GLN A 180 3.49 -3.83 -16.90
CA GLN A 180 3.95 -2.71 -16.07
C GLN A 180 5.48 -2.70 -15.89
N ALA A 181 6.11 -3.87 -15.73
CA ALA A 181 7.54 -3.97 -15.44
C ALA A 181 8.43 -3.29 -16.51
N PRO A 182 8.29 -3.56 -17.82
CA PRO A 182 9.10 -2.91 -18.85
C PRO A 182 8.89 -1.39 -18.89
N ILE A 183 7.65 -0.93 -18.73
CA ILE A 183 7.31 0.50 -18.70
C ILE A 183 7.97 1.17 -17.49
N LEU A 184 7.94 0.50 -16.33
CA LEU A 184 8.61 0.96 -15.13
C LEU A 184 10.11 1.04 -15.38
N ILE A 185 10.75 -0.02 -15.85
CA ILE A 185 12.21 -0.04 -16.11
C ILE A 185 12.60 1.08 -17.08
N ALA A 186 11.88 1.26 -18.19
CA ALA A 186 12.14 2.33 -19.14
C ALA A 186 11.99 3.72 -18.49
N GLY A 187 10.93 3.92 -17.69
CA GLY A 187 10.74 5.14 -16.91
C GLY A 187 11.87 5.38 -15.93
N LEU A 188 12.29 4.36 -15.16
CA LEU A 188 13.39 4.47 -14.20
C LEU A 188 14.71 4.85 -14.89
N LEU A 189 15.04 4.20 -16.02
CA LEU A 189 16.25 4.51 -16.81
C LEU A 189 16.24 5.94 -17.32
N TYR A 190 15.09 6.44 -17.79
CA TYR A 190 14.95 7.85 -18.17
C TYR A 190 15.03 8.78 -16.96
N GLY A 191 14.53 8.35 -15.81
CA GLY A 191 14.52 9.08 -14.54
C GLY A 191 15.92 9.33 -13.97
N VAL A 192 16.90 8.48 -14.30
CA VAL A 192 18.31 8.62 -13.89
C VAL A 192 18.87 10.00 -14.26
N ASN A 193 18.41 10.60 -15.37
CA ASN A 193 18.85 11.93 -15.83
C ASN A 193 18.59 13.05 -14.81
N TRP A 194 17.65 12.87 -13.88
CA TRP A 194 17.35 13.80 -12.79
C TRP A 194 17.67 13.22 -11.40
N GLY A 195 18.54 12.22 -11.34
CA GLY A 195 18.96 11.55 -10.12
C GLY A 195 17.82 10.84 -9.40
N ILE A 196 17.93 10.74 -8.07
CA ILE A 196 16.95 10.02 -7.23
C ILE A 196 15.55 10.65 -7.27
N ASN A 197 15.46 11.95 -7.57
CA ASN A 197 14.18 12.67 -7.70
C ASN A 197 13.45 12.26 -8.99
N GLY A 198 14.18 12.16 -10.10
CA GLY A 198 13.61 11.69 -11.38
C GLY A 198 13.14 10.25 -11.31
N ILE A 199 13.92 9.39 -10.64
CA ILE A 199 13.56 8.00 -10.39
C ILE A 199 12.27 7.93 -9.55
N ALA A 200 12.20 8.66 -8.43
CA ALA A 200 10.99 8.68 -7.60
C ALA A 200 9.77 9.22 -8.36
N LEU A 201 9.96 10.26 -9.20
CA LEU A 201 8.90 10.86 -9.99
C LEU A 201 8.36 9.91 -11.05
N LEU A 202 9.23 9.23 -11.79
CA LEU A 202 8.81 8.30 -12.83
C LEU A 202 8.29 6.98 -12.26
N SER A 203 8.79 6.54 -11.11
CA SER A 203 8.13 5.50 -10.30
C SER A 203 6.69 5.88 -9.98
N LEU A 204 6.46 7.08 -9.43
CA LEU A 204 5.12 7.57 -9.12
C LEU A 204 4.24 7.65 -10.36
N ALA A 205 4.75 8.19 -11.47
CA ALA A 205 3.99 8.32 -12.70
C ALA A 205 3.56 6.96 -13.27
N VAL A 206 4.50 6.02 -13.41
CA VAL A 206 4.23 4.70 -14.01
C VAL A 206 3.39 3.82 -13.07
N LEU A 207 3.76 3.72 -11.79
CA LEU A 207 3.04 2.88 -10.83
C LEU A 207 1.70 3.50 -10.45
N GLY A 208 1.61 4.82 -10.40
CA GLY A 208 0.37 5.55 -10.18
C GLY A 208 -0.60 5.35 -11.34
N ALA A 209 -0.16 5.58 -12.58
CA ALA A 209 -0.98 5.29 -13.77
C ALA A 209 -1.42 3.83 -13.81
N GLY A 210 -0.51 2.90 -13.53
CA GLY A 210 -0.85 1.49 -13.41
C GLY A 210 -1.88 1.19 -12.32
N SER A 211 -1.80 1.86 -11.17
CA SER A 211 -2.79 1.71 -10.09
C SER A 211 -4.18 2.15 -10.56
N PHE A 212 -4.30 3.24 -11.31
CA PHE A 212 -5.57 3.66 -11.92
C PHE A 212 -6.10 2.64 -12.93
N VAL A 213 -5.23 2.12 -13.80
CA VAL A 213 -5.60 1.04 -14.75
C VAL A 213 -6.09 -0.20 -14.00
N PHE A 214 -5.38 -0.62 -12.96
CA PHE A 214 -5.72 -1.81 -12.20
C PHE A 214 -7.03 -1.67 -11.43
N ILE A 215 -7.27 -0.51 -10.81
CA ILE A 215 -8.56 -0.16 -10.20
C ILE A 215 -9.66 -0.22 -11.27
N HIS A 216 -9.44 0.40 -12.44
CA HIS A 216 -10.42 0.38 -13.52
C HIS A 216 -10.77 -1.04 -13.99
N LEU A 217 -9.77 -1.91 -14.13
CA LEU A 217 -9.97 -3.32 -14.46
C LEU A 217 -10.80 -4.02 -13.37
N ALA A 218 -10.51 -3.79 -12.08
CA ALA A 218 -11.30 -4.35 -10.99
C ALA A 218 -12.75 -3.87 -11.01
N LEU A 219 -12.98 -2.57 -11.21
CA LEU A 219 -14.33 -2.00 -11.28
C LEU A 219 -15.14 -2.63 -12.42
N ARG A 220 -14.55 -2.79 -13.60
CA ARG A 220 -15.20 -3.45 -14.74
C ARG A 220 -15.43 -4.94 -14.48
N ALA A 221 -14.43 -5.65 -14.00
CA ALA A 221 -14.45 -7.11 -13.87
C ALA A 221 -15.45 -7.62 -12.81
N PHE A 222 -15.82 -6.76 -11.84
CA PHE A 222 -16.75 -7.08 -10.75
C PHE A 222 -18.02 -6.20 -10.76
N ASN A 223 -18.21 -5.39 -11.81
CA ASN A 223 -19.34 -4.49 -12.00
C ASN A 223 -19.56 -3.55 -10.79
N ILE A 224 -18.47 -2.94 -10.30
CA ILE A 224 -18.49 -1.94 -9.23
C ILE A 224 -18.63 -0.56 -9.88
N GLY A 225 -19.59 0.23 -9.41
CA GLY A 225 -19.82 1.58 -9.93
C GLY A 225 -18.64 2.52 -9.67
N ARG A 226 -18.22 3.28 -10.69
CA ARG A 226 -17.13 4.27 -10.55
C ARG A 226 -17.47 5.36 -9.53
N LEU A 227 -18.72 5.80 -9.51
CA LEU A 227 -19.20 6.78 -8.53
C LEU A 227 -19.13 6.23 -7.11
N ALA A 228 -19.50 4.96 -6.91
CA ALA A 228 -19.41 4.30 -5.62
C ALA A 228 -17.95 4.19 -5.13
N MET A 229 -17.00 3.95 -6.04
CA MET A 229 -15.58 3.98 -5.74
C MET A 229 -15.10 5.37 -5.31
N ILE A 230 -15.53 6.43 -6.01
CA ILE A 230 -15.21 7.82 -5.63
C ILE A 230 -15.80 8.12 -4.26
N GLN A 231 -17.06 7.79 -4.00
CA GLN A 231 -17.73 7.96 -2.70
C GLN A 231 -17.08 7.15 -1.57
N ALA A 232 -16.40 6.05 -1.89
CA ALA A 232 -15.63 5.29 -0.89
C ALA A 232 -14.36 6.05 -0.45
N VAL A 233 -13.70 6.76 -1.35
CA VAL A 233 -12.41 7.43 -1.11
C VAL A 233 -12.57 8.91 -0.75
N GLU A 234 -13.67 9.53 -1.16
CA GLU A 234 -13.99 10.96 -0.98
C GLU A 234 -13.83 11.45 0.48
N PRO A 235 -14.34 10.75 1.53
CA PRO A 235 -14.19 11.22 2.90
C PRO A 235 -12.73 11.39 3.33
N ALA A 236 -11.86 10.46 2.88
CA ALA A 236 -10.44 10.51 3.17
C ALA A 236 -9.77 11.64 2.38
N LEU A 237 -10.12 11.81 1.10
CA LEU A 237 -9.59 12.90 0.26
C LEU A 237 -9.92 14.27 0.84
N VAL A 238 -11.20 14.54 1.16
CA VAL A 238 -11.63 15.82 1.71
C VAL A 238 -10.93 16.12 3.04
N SER A 239 -10.91 15.14 3.95
CA SER A 239 -10.27 15.30 5.27
C SER A 239 -8.77 15.55 5.16
N VAL A 240 -8.09 14.86 4.25
CA VAL A 240 -6.64 15.00 4.05
C VAL A 240 -6.29 16.27 3.29
N SER A 241 -7.11 16.71 2.34
CA SER A 241 -6.95 18.01 1.68
C SER A 241 -7.07 19.15 2.69
N ALA A 242 -8.08 19.14 3.56
CA ALA A 242 -8.24 20.13 4.62
C ALA A 242 -7.02 20.16 5.58
N MET A 243 -6.57 18.96 6.00
CA MET A 243 -5.35 18.82 6.80
C MET A 243 -4.12 19.40 6.08
N ALA A 244 -3.90 19.04 4.81
CA ALA A 244 -2.76 19.48 4.02
C ALA A 244 -2.75 21.01 3.83
N THR A 245 -3.90 21.60 3.50
CA THR A 245 -4.06 23.05 3.38
C THR A 245 -3.69 23.76 4.68
N LEU A 246 -4.19 23.29 5.82
CA LEU A 246 -3.89 23.94 7.10
C LEU A 246 -2.42 23.79 7.50
N VAL A 247 -1.83 22.61 7.33
CA VAL A 247 -0.40 22.38 7.59
C VAL A 247 0.46 23.27 6.70
N TYR A 248 0.06 23.44 5.43
CA TYR A 248 0.73 24.37 4.52
C TYR A 248 0.64 25.82 5.00
N LEU A 249 -0.54 26.28 5.45
CA LEU A 249 -0.69 27.64 6.01
C LEU A 249 0.16 27.87 7.27
N ILE A 250 0.25 26.88 8.18
CA ILE A 250 1.09 26.97 9.38
C ILE A 250 2.56 27.19 9.00
N ARG A 251 3.03 26.54 7.93
CA ARG A 251 4.42 26.67 7.44
C ARG A 251 4.75 28.04 6.89
N LEU A 252 3.76 28.79 6.42
CA LEU A 252 3.98 30.16 5.95
C LEU A 252 4.22 31.12 7.12
N ILE A 253 3.76 30.76 8.33
CA ILE A 253 3.80 31.62 9.52
C ILE A 253 4.96 31.23 10.43
N ILE A 254 5.20 29.93 10.64
CA ILE A 254 6.18 29.43 11.61
C ILE A 254 7.41 28.87 10.88
N PRO A 255 8.64 29.35 11.20
CA PRO A 255 9.86 28.81 10.64
C PRO A 255 9.98 27.29 10.81
N SER A 256 10.42 26.62 9.75
CA SER A 256 10.48 25.16 9.63
C SER A 256 11.56 24.49 10.49
N SER A 257 12.47 25.25 11.12
CA SER A 257 13.61 24.77 11.90
C SER A 257 13.33 24.51 13.38
N SER A 258 12.11 24.76 13.87
CA SER A 258 11.77 24.59 15.28
C SER A 258 11.00 23.29 15.55
N TRP A 259 11.35 22.60 16.65
CA TRP A 259 10.56 21.48 17.18
C TRP A 259 9.10 21.87 17.46
N ILE A 260 8.86 23.13 17.82
CA ILE A 260 7.51 23.67 18.04
C ILE A 260 6.73 23.70 16.72
N SER A 261 7.39 24.07 15.61
CA SER A 261 6.78 24.05 14.27
C SER A 261 6.36 22.63 13.90
N LEU A 262 7.26 21.66 14.11
CA LEU A 262 6.97 20.25 13.81
C LEU A 262 5.82 19.70 14.68
N ALA A 263 5.86 19.94 16.00
CA ALA A 263 4.82 19.50 16.92
C ALA A 263 3.47 20.12 16.58
N SER A 264 3.42 21.43 16.26
CA SER A 264 2.19 22.11 15.88
C SER A 264 1.60 21.56 14.58
N GLN A 265 2.42 21.29 13.56
CA GLN A 265 1.97 20.69 12.29
C GLN A 265 1.36 19.31 12.52
N VAL A 266 1.98 18.46 13.34
CA VAL A 266 1.49 17.10 13.63
C VAL A 266 0.18 17.15 14.43
N LEU A 267 0.16 17.93 15.52
CA LEU A 267 -1.00 17.99 16.41
C LEU A 267 -2.21 18.64 15.72
N ILE A 268 -2.01 19.81 15.11
CA ILE A 268 -3.09 20.54 14.45
C ILE A 268 -3.58 19.76 13.22
N GLY A 269 -2.66 19.20 12.43
CA GLY A 269 -3.01 18.36 11.29
C GLY A 269 -3.84 17.15 11.70
N GLY A 270 -3.41 16.43 12.75
CA GLY A 270 -4.16 15.28 13.28
C GLY A 270 -5.54 15.67 13.81
N VAL A 271 -5.65 16.77 14.55
CA VAL A 271 -6.94 17.26 15.07
C VAL A 271 -7.88 17.64 13.92
N VAL A 272 -7.41 18.39 12.93
CA VAL A 272 -8.25 18.80 11.80
C VAL A 272 -8.68 17.61 10.96
N TYR A 273 -7.78 16.67 10.71
CA TYR A 273 -8.14 15.43 10.03
C TYR A 273 -9.29 14.72 10.76
N VAL A 274 -9.19 14.52 12.08
CA VAL A 274 -10.23 13.84 12.86
C VAL A 274 -11.53 14.64 12.88
N LEU A 275 -11.48 15.97 12.99
CA LEU A 275 -12.68 16.82 13.01
C LEU A 275 -13.44 16.77 11.69
N ILE A 276 -12.75 16.91 10.55
CA ILE A 276 -13.38 16.83 9.23
C ILE A 276 -13.87 15.40 8.96
N MET A 277 -13.09 14.39 9.34
CA MET A 277 -13.48 12.98 9.18
C MET A 277 -14.76 12.64 9.96
N ARG A 278 -14.99 13.25 11.12
CA ARG A 278 -16.23 13.08 11.90
C ARG A 278 -17.47 13.65 11.21
N LEU A 279 -17.32 14.62 10.30
CA LEU A 279 -18.44 15.13 9.50
C LEU A 279 -18.98 14.05 8.55
N HIS A 280 -18.12 13.13 8.11
CA HIS A 280 -18.50 11.96 7.33
C HIS A 280 -18.98 10.82 8.24
N GLN A 281 -20.14 10.99 8.87
CA GLN A 281 -20.68 10.07 9.90
C GLN A 281 -20.61 8.59 9.50
N ASN A 282 -21.05 8.23 8.29
CA ASN A 282 -21.06 6.84 7.80
C ASN A 282 -19.65 6.22 7.73
N ALA A 283 -18.67 7.02 7.33
CA ALA A 283 -17.29 6.56 7.19
C ALA A 283 -16.61 6.44 8.57
N TRP A 284 -16.93 7.35 9.48
CA TRP A 284 -16.46 7.34 10.85
C TRP A 284 -17.02 6.17 11.66
N THR A 285 -18.32 5.87 11.54
CA THR A 285 -18.95 4.73 12.24
C THR A 285 -18.36 3.40 11.76
N GLU A 286 -18.23 3.20 10.46
CA GLU A 286 -17.61 1.99 9.89
C GLU A 286 -16.17 1.78 10.39
N TYR A 287 -15.39 2.86 10.49
CA TYR A 287 -14.03 2.82 11.03
C TYR A 287 -14.01 2.39 12.50
N LEU A 288 -14.89 2.96 13.33
CA LEU A 288 -15.00 2.61 14.75
C LEU A 288 -15.48 1.18 14.97
N GLU A 289 -16.42 0.69 14.16
CA GLU A 289 -16.87 -0.71 14.19
C GLU A 289 -15.72 -1.69 13.95
N LEU A 290 -14.89 -1.41 12.94
CA LEU A 290 -13.73 -2.24 12.64
C LEU A 290 -12.71 -2.22 13.78
N GLY A 291 -12.43 -1.04 14.36
CA GLY A 291 -11.56 -0.91 15.53
C GLY A 291 -12.07 -1.70 16.74
N ARG A 292 -13.37 -1.59 17.05
CA ARG A 292 -14.00 -2.35 18.14
C ARG A 292 -13.97 -3.86 17.89
N GLY A 293 -14.18 -4.28 16.65
CA GLY A 293 -14.12 -5.69 16.23
C GLY A 293 -12.70 -6.27 16.40
N ALA A 294 -11.68 -5.52 15.98
CA ALA A 294 -10.28 -5.92 16.14
C ALA A 294 -9.88 -6.06 17.62
N VAL A 295 -10.26 -5.09 18.47
CA VAL A 295 -9.99 -5.13 19.91
C VAL A 295 -10.69 -6.31 20.59
N LYS A 296 -11.97 -6.57 20.26
CA LYS A 296 -12.69 -7.75 20.77
C LYS A 296 -12.07 -9.07 20.31
N GLY A 297 -11.57 -9.13 19.08
CA GLY A 297 -10.90 -10.32 18.53
C GLY A 297 -9.57 -10.62 19.21
N LEU A 298 -8.80 -9.58 19.57
CA LEU A 298 -7.56 -9.72 20.35
C LEU A 298 -7.85 -10.22 21.77
N MET A 299 -8.81 -9.60 22.47
CA MET A 299 -9.20 -10.04 23.83
C MET A 299 -9.74 -11.48 23.89
N ARG A 300 -10.31 -11.99 22.78
CA ARG A 300 -10.78 -13.38 22.69
C ARG A 300 -9.65 -14.40 22.51
N LYS A 301 -8.51 -13.99 21.94
CA LYS A 301 -7.33 -14.86 21.76
C LYS A 301 -6.54 -15.07 23.06
N ASP A 302 -6.74 -14.21 24.06
CA ASP A 302 -6.10 -14.32 25.38
C ASP A 302 -6.89 -15.22 26.36
N THR A 303 -7.99 -15.85 25.91
CA THR A 303 -8.88 -16.70 26.72
C THR A 303 -8.90 -18.19 26.31
N ILE A 304 -7.91 -18.67 25.55
CA ILE A 304 -7.74 -20.10 25.23
C ILE A 304 -6.33 -20.56 25.57
#